data_AF-A0A4S5EQK2-F1
#
_entry.id   AF-A0A4S5EQK2-F1
#
_cell.length_a   1.000
_cell.length_b   1.000
_cell.length_c   1.000
_cell.angle_alpha   90.00
_cell.angle_beta   90.00
_cell.angle_gamma   90.00
#
_symmetry.space_group_name_H-M   'P 1'
#
loop_
_entity.id
_entity.type
_entity.pdbx_description
1 polymer ?
#
loop_
_entity_poly.entity_id
_entity_poly.type
_entity_poly.pdbx_seq_one_letter_code
_entity_poly.pdbx_strand_id
1 'polypeptide(L)' 'MARRARLSWPQERRQASEVVVSRVDPGRGWTLEQARDLVRQGYSVEHVAGRTGFPEQMLKVAEETDESEEAEED' A
#
# COMPACT_ATOMS: atom_id res chain seq x y z
N MET A 1 49.86 -14.20 5.78
CA MET A 1 49.03 -13.04 6.18
C MET A 1 47.98 -12.78 5.11
N ALA A 2 46.71 -13.07 5.36
CA ALA A 2 45.63 -12.86 4.39
C ALA A 2 44.96 -11.50 4.65
N ARG A 3 45.02 -10.58 3.68
CA ARG A 3 44.32 -9.29 3.77
C ARG A 3 42.86 -9.51 3.41
N ARG A 4 41.95 -9.28 4.36
CA ARG A 4 40.51 -9.24 4.10
C ARG A 4 40.18 -7.96 3.35
N ALA A 5 39.87 -8.07 2.06
CA ALA A 5 39.28 -6.98 1.30
C ALA A 5 37.81 -6.81 1.76
N ARG A 6 37.44 -5.61 2.22
CA ARG A 6 36.04 -5.30 2.50
C ARG A 6 35.36 -5.04 1.16
N LEU A 7 34.38 -5.87 0.80
CA LEU A 7 33.50 -5.63 -0.34
C LEU A 7 32.68 -4.38 -0.03
N SER A 8 33.07 -3.23 -0.56
CA SER A 8 32.23 -2.04 -0.54
C SER A 8 31.16 -2.19 -1.61
N TRP A 9 29.90 -2.31 -1.20
CA TRP A 9 28.79 -2.23 -2.15
C TRP A 9 28.75 -0.80 -2.70
N PRO A 10 28.77 -0.59 -4.02
CA PRO A 10 28.58 0.74 -4.56
C PRO A 10 27.18 1.20 -4.15
N GLN A 11 27.13 2.29 -3.37
CA GLN A 11 25.88 2.91 -2.98
C GLN A 11 25.22 3.49 -4.24
N GLU A 12 24.51 2.64 -4.98
CA GLU A 12 23.72 3.04 -6.12
C GLU A 12 22.59 3.91 -5.59
N ARG A 13 22.84 5.22 -5.52
CA ARG A 13 21.84 6.23 -5.21
C ARG A 13 20.88 6.27 -6.38
N ARG A 14 19.95 5.30 -6.42
CA ARG A 14 18.74 5.43 -7.24
C ARG A 14 18.06 6.69 -6.75
N GLN A 15 18.11 7.76 -7.54
CA GLN A 15 17.30 8.94 -7.27
C GLN A 15 15.86 8.45 -7.14
N ALA A 16 15.24 8.69 -5.98
CA ALA A 16 13.84 8.38 -5.78
C ALA A 16 13.06 9.11 -6.87
N SER A 17 12.43 8.36 -7.76
CA SER A 17 11.57 8.91 -8.82
C SER A 17 10.43 9.70 -8.18
N GLU A 18 10.02 10.78 -8.83
CA GLU A 18 8.93 11.65 -8.39
C GLU A 18 7.67 10.83 -8.10
N VAL A 19 7.18 10.92 -6.85
CA VAL A 19 5.97 10.24 -6.41
C VAL A 19 4.79 11.18 -6.66
N VAL A 20 4.01 10.89 -7.70
CA VAL A 20 2.77 11.63 -7.98
C VAL A 20 1.62 10.96 -7.23
N VAL A 21 1.11 11.63 -6.19
CA VAL A 21 -0.05 11.17 -5.42
C VAL A 21 -1.31 11.79 -6.02
N SER A 22 -2.14 10.99 -6.69
CA SER A 22 -3.46 11.42 -7.18
C SER A 22 -4.55 11.03 -6.17
N ARG A 23 -5.34 12.01 -5.74
CA ARG A 23 -6.51 11.78 -4.88
C ARG A 23 -7.72 11.54 -5.80
N VAL A 24 -8.21 10.31 -5.83
CA VAL A 24 -9.44 9.96 -6.54
C VAL A 24 -10.63 10.28 -5.63
N ASP A 25 -11.51 11.18 -6.07
CA ASP A 25 -12.82 11.40 -5.47
C ASP A 25 -13.89 10.87 -6.44
N PRO A 26 -14.56 9.75 -6.12
CA PRO A 26 -15.58 9.18 -6.99
C PRO A 26 -16.91 9.95 -6.99
N GLY A 27 -17.05 11.01 -6.19
CA GLY A 27 -18.24 11.87 -6.16
C GLY A 27 -19.48 11.20 -5.56
N ARG A 28 -19.32 10.03 -4.92
CA ARG A 28 -20.41 9.25 -4.32
C ARG A 28 -20.49 9.34 -2.79
N GLY A 29 -19.70 10.21 -2.18
CA GLY A 29 -19.68 10.40 -0.72
C GLY A 29 -19.03 9.26 0.07
N TRP A 30 -18.34 8.34 -0.61
CA TRP A 30 -17.58 7.25 0.01
C TRP A 30 -16.12 7.63 0.13
N THR A 31 -15.50 7.35 1.28
CA THR A 31 -14.04 7.42 1.42
C THR A 31 -13.39 6.12 0.93
N LEU A 32 -12.11 6.20 0.54
CA LEU A 32 -11.36 5.01 0.13
C LEU A 32 -11.26 3.98 1.26
N GLU A 33 -11.11 4.44 2.49
CA GLU A 33 -11.06 3.61 3.69
C GLU A 33 -12.37 2.85 3.90
N GLN A 34 -13.53 3.54 3.85
CA GLN A 34 -14.83 2.90 3.93
C GLN A 34 -15.05 1.88 2.81
N ALA A 35 -14.57 2.17 1.61
CA ALA A 35 -14.63 1.22 0.50
C ALA A 35 -13.78 -0.03 0.78
N ARG A 36 -12.58 0.14 1.35
CA ARG A 36 -11.70 -0.98 1.74
C ARG A 36 -12.30 -1.79 2.89
N ASP A 37 -12.96 -1.16 3.84
CA ASP A 37 -13.64 -1.86 4.93
C ASP A 37 -14.75 -2.78 4.42
N LEU A 38 -15.44 -2.41 3.34
CA LEU A 38 -16.39 -3.31 2.69
C LEU A 38 -15.68 -4.55 2.09
N VAL A 39 -14.50 -4.38 1.49
CA VAL A 39 -13.72 -5.53 1.00
C VAL A 39 -13.30 -6.43 2.18
N ARG A 40 -12.84 -5.85 3.29
CA ARG A 40 -12.48 -6.58 4.53
C ARG A 40 -13.66 -7.33 5.15
N GLN A 41 -14.88 -6.79 5.04
CA GLN A 41 -16.11 -7.46 5.46
C GLN A 41 -16.52 -8.65 4.58
N GLY A 42 -15.80 -8.90 3.48
CA GLY A 42 -16.02 -10.03 2.58
C GLY A 42 -16.81 -9.69 1.31
N TYR A 43 -17.06 -8.41 1.01
CA TYR A 43 -17.63 -8.02 -0.28
C TYR A 43 -16.57 -8.13 -1.39
N SER A 44 -17.00 -8.57 -2.58
CA SER A 44 -16.09 -8.65 -3.73
C SER A 44 -15.61 -7.26 -4.16
N VAL A 45 -14.36 -7.17 -4.61
CA VAL A 45 -13.76 -5.91 -5.07
C VAL A 45 -14.56 -5.28 -6.22
N GLU A 46 -15.07 -6.09 -7.14
CA GLU A 46 -15.93 -5.63 -8.26
C GLU A 46 -17.22 -4.98 -7.76
N HIS A 47 -17.87 -5.60 -6.75
CA HIS A 47 -19.09 -5.05 -6.15
C HIS A 47 -18.84 -3.70 -5.47
N VAL A 48 -17.74 -3.60 -4.71
CA VAL A 48 -17.35 -2.37 -4.03
C VAL A 48 -16.97 -1.28 -5.03
N ALA A 49 -16.26 -1.62 -6.11
CA ALA A 49 -15.90 -0.68 -7.17
C ALA A 49 -17.14 -0.09 -7.85
N GLY A 50 -18.12 -0.93 -8.21
CA GLY A 50 -19.37 -0.48 -8.81
C GLY A 50 -20.23 0.40 -7.88
N ARG A 51 -20.18 0.13 -6.57
CA ARG A 51 -20.95 0.87 -5.55
C ARG A 51 -20.30 2.21 -5.21
N THR A 52 -19.01 2.21 -4.92
CA THR A 52 -18.27 3.35 -4.39
C THR A 52 -17.68 4.23 -5.48
N GLY A 53 -17.44 3.68 -6.68
CA GLY A 53 -16.78 4.35 -7.79
C GLY A 53 -15.25 4.35 -7.73
N PHE A 54 -14.66 3.73 -6.70
CA PHE A 54 -13.20 3.57 -6.65
C PHE A 54 -12.72 2.48 -7.61
N PRO A 55 -11.57 2.68 -8.28
CA PRO A 55 -10.95 1.66 -9.11
C PRO A 55 -10.46 0.49 -8.25
N GLU A 56 -10.58 -0.72 -8.78
CA GLU A 56 -10.25 -1.96 -8.06
C GLU A 56 -8.82 -1.98 -7.52
N GLN A 57 -7.87 -1.37 -8.24
CA GLN A 57 -6.47 -1.33 -7.83
C GLN A 57 -6.30 -0.60 -6.49
N MET A 58 -7.11 0.44 -6.24
CA MET A 58 -7.05 1.17 -4.98
C MET A 58 -7.68 0.40 -3.81
N LEU A 59 -8.61 -0.52 -4.10
CA LEU A 59 -9.26 -1.38 -3.13
C LEU A 59 -8.38 -2.59 -2.73
N LYS A 60 -7.55 -3.09 -3.66
CA LYS A 60 -6.65 -4.26 -3.44
C LYS A 60 -5.43 -3.97 -2.56
N VAL A 61 -5.00 -2.71 -2.43
CA VAL A 61 -3.77 -2.32 -1.70
C VAL A 61 -3.87 -2.51 -0.17
N ALA A 62 -5.03 -2.87 0.37
CA ALA A 62 -5.25 -2.92 1.82
C ALA A 62 -4.81 -4.22 2.53
N GLU A 63 -4.35 -5.25 1.81
CA GLU A 63 -3.95 -6.51 2.43
C GLU A 63 -2.52 -6.52 2.98
N GLU A 64 -1.65 -5.56 2.63
CA GLU A 64 -0.23 -5.56 3.05
C GLU A 64 0.05 -4.78 4.35
N THR A 65 -0.95 -4.23 5.05
CA THR A 65 -0.73 -3.31 6.19
C THR A 65 -1.13 -3.85 7.57
N ASP A 66 -1.52 -5.12 7.70
CA ASP A 66 -2.00 -5.68 8.99
C ASP A 66 -0.96 -6.53 9.76
N GLU A 67 0.29 -6.62 9.31
CA GLU A 67 1.34 -7.46 9.94
C GLU A 67 2.45 -6.64 10.65
N SER A 68 2.18 -5.44 11.16
CA SER A 68 3.23 -4.63 11.82
C SER A 68 2.76 -3.82 13.02
N GLU A 69 1.83 -4.34 13.81
CA GLU A 69 1.45 -3.67 15.06
C GLU A 69 1.11 -4.63 16.20
N GLU A 70 1.98 -5.61 16.49
CA GLU A 70 2.09 -6.23 17.83
C GLU A 70 3.55 -6.66 18.10
N ALA A 71 4.44 -5.69 18.31
CA ALA A 71 5.77 -5.94 18.87
C ALA A 71 6.21 -4.76 19.75
N GLU A 72 5.81 -4.83 21.03
CA GLU A 72 6.24 -4.11 22.26
C GLU A 72 4.98 -3.97 23.14
N GLU A 73 4.92 -4.32 24.43
CA GLU A 73 5.92 -4.39 25.48
C GLU A 73 5.35 -5.14 26.72
N ASP A 74 6.26 -5.60 27.60
CA ASP A 74 6.13 -6.13 28.99
C ASP A 74 5.98 -7.66 29.22
#